data_AF-A0ABC7ZT27-F1
#
_entry.id   AF-A0ABC7ZT27-F1
#
_cell.length_a   1.000
_cell.length_b   1.000
_cell.length_c   1.000
_cell.angle_alpha   90.00
_cell.angle_beta   90.00
_cell.angle_gamma   90.00
#
_symmetry.space_group_name_H-M   'P 1'
#
loop_
_entity.id
_entity.type
_entity.pdbx_description
1 polymer ?
#
loop_
_entity_poly.entity_id
_entity_poly.type
_entity_poly.pdbx_seq_one_letter_code
_entity_poly.pdbx_strand_id
1 'polypeptide(L)'
;MAVNKHAQAYYGVFKKELPEVFVVKDVQVQDKWTKLAFDVDNIIVKAVAENSLNPQDIEKVVKTSLLPLLFTACREIGAGMNQVNRIVETIIQILRVGLMKS
;
A
#
# COMPACT_ATOMS: atom_id res chain seq x y z
N MET A 1 4.24 10.17 19.79
CA MET A 1 3.33 9.64 18.76
C MET A 1 3.80 8.23 18.41
N ALA A 2 2.95 7.22 18.56
CA ALA A 2 3.33 5.86 18.19
C ALA A 2 3.57 5.81 16.67
N VAL A 3 4.70 5.24 16.27
CA VAL A 3 5.06 5.08 14.86
C VAL A 3 4.23 3.94 14.26
N ASN A 4 3.44 4.22 13.22
CA ASN A 4 2.71 3.18 12.50
C ASN A 4 3.67 2.40 11.58
N LYS A 5 4.14 1.24 12.06
CA LYS A 5 5.12 0.40 11.35
C LYS A 5 4.58 -0.16 10.03
N HIS A 6 3.27 -0.39 9.92
CA HIS A 6 2.64 -0.89 8.70
C HIS A 6 2.61 0.19 7.61
N ALA A 7 2.12 1.39 7.94
CA ALA A 7 2.17 2.53 7.03
C ALA A 7 3.62 2.82 6.57
N GLN A 8 4.60 2.71 7.46
CA GLN A 8 6.02 2.84 7.07
C GLN A 8 6.48 1.77 6.07
N ALA A 9 6.05 0.52 6.23
CA ALA A 9 6.37 -0.55 5.30
C ALA A 9 5.80 -0.25 3.91
N TYR A 10 4.53 0.17 3.83
CA TYR A 10 3.88 0.51 2.56
C TYR A 10 4.52 1.73 1.88
N TYR A 11 4.91 2.75 2.67
CA TYR A 11 5.70 3.87 2.16
C TYR A 11 7.06 3.42 1.59
N GLY A 12 7.70 2.45 2.24
CA GLY A 12 8.92 1.81 1.73
C GLY A 12 8.70 1.10 0.39
N VAL A 13 7.57 0.44 0.20
CA VAL A 13 7.19 -0.19 -1.09
C VAL A 13 7.09 0.86 -2.19
N PHE A 14 6.45 2.01 -1.91
CA PHE A 14 6.35 3.09 -2.90
C PHE A 14 7.73 3.61 -3.31
N LYS A 15 8.63 3.84 -2.35
CA LYS A 15 10.01 4.26 -2.64
C LYS A 15 10.76 3.26 -3.52
N LYS A 16 10.56 1.97 -3.29
CA LYS A 16 11.21 0.90 -4.04
C LYS A 16 10.69 0.82 -5.49
N GLU A 17 9.38 0.88 -5.66
CA GLU A 17 8.75 0.63 -6.97
C GLU A 17 8.60 1.90 -7.83
N LEU A 18 8.71 3.09 -7.23
CA LEU A 18 8.60 4.40 -7.87
C LEU A 18 9.81 5.31 -7.53
N PRO A 19 11.06 4.86 -7.75
CA PRO A 19 12.24 5.58 -7.26
C PRO A 19 12.33 7.02 -7.78
N GLU A 20 11.92 7.26 -9.03
CA GLU A 20 11.97 8.58 -9.68
C GLU A 20 11.14 9.65 -8.96
N VAL A 21 10.02 9.24 -8.36
CA VAL A 21 9.11 10.13 -7.60
C VAL A 21 9.78 10.69 -6.35
N PHE A 22 10.71 9.92 -5.77
CA PHE A 22 11.36 10.25 -4.50
C PHE A 22 12.80 10.74 -4.67
N VAL A 23 13.26 10.97 -5.91
CA VAL A 23 14.58 11.57 -6.19
C VAL A 23 14.65 12.99 -5.62
N VAL A 24 13.60 13.78 -5.85
CA VAL A 24 13.47 15.13 -5.29
C VAL A 24 12.77 15.01 -3.94
N LYS A 25 13.40 15.54 -2.88
CA LYS A 25 12.85 15.55 -1.52
C LYS A 25 11.80 16.66 -1.34
N ASP A 26 10.87 16.76 -2.28
CA ASP A 26 9.74 17.67 -2.18
C ASP A 26 8.82 17.22 -1.01
N VAL A 27 8.48 18.15 -0.12
CA VAL A 27 7.67 17.88 1.06
C VAL A 27 6.22 17.53 0.68
N GLN A 28 5.64 18.20 -0.31
CA GLN A 28 4.28 17.93 -0.77
C GLN A 28 4.17 16.52 -1.38
N VAL A 29 5.19 16.10 -2.13
CA VAL A 29 5.28 14.73 -2.64
C VAL A 29 5.37 13.75 -1.47
N GLN A 30 6.28 13.98 -0.52
CA GLN A 30 6.42 13.10 0.63
C GLN A 30 5.14 12.99 1.46
N ASP A 31 4.44 14.11 1.68
CA ASP A 31 3.18 14.14 2.43
C ASP A 31 2.07 13.37 1.70
N LYS A 32 1.95 13.54 0.37
CA LYS A 32 1.00 12.80 -0.46
C LYS A 32 1.21 11.29 -0.32
N TRP A 33 2.44 10.82 -0.52
CA TRP A 33 2.75 9.38 -0.45
C TRP A 33 2.70 8.83 0.97
N THR A 34 2.97 9.67 1.98
CA THR A 34 2.77 9.30 3.39
C THR A 34 1.29 9.08 3.69
N LYS A 35 0.41 10.01 3.29
CA LYS A 35 -1.05 9.86 3.43
C LYS A 35 -1.56 8.62 2.72
N LEU A 36 -1.12 8.38 1.48
CA LEU A 36 -1.47 7.18 0.74
C LEU A 36 -1.06 5.89 1.48
N ALA A 37 0.08 5.89 2.18
CA ALA A 37 0.50 4.74 2.96
C ALA A 37 -0.41 4.47 4.17
N PHE A 38 -0.93 5.53 4.81
CA PHE A 38 -1.96 5.40 5.85
C PHE A 38 -3.30 4.92 5.27
N ASP A 39 -3.68 5.37 4.08
CA ASP A 39 -4.91 4.89 3.42
C ASP A 39 -4.82 3.40 3.10
N VAL A 40 -3.67 2.92 2.64
CA VAL A 40 -3.40 1.48 2.46
C VAL A 40 -3.54 0.72 3.79
N ASP A 41 -2.94 1.25 4.86
CA ASP A 41 -3.03 0.61 6.18
C ASP A 41 -4.48 0.52 6.69
N ASN A 42 -5.25 1.60 6.56
CA ASN A 42 -6.65 1.63 6.94
C ASN A 42 -7.49 0.61 6.15
N ILE A 43 -7.24 0.47 4.85
CA ILE A 43 -7.91 -0.55 4.01
C ILE A 43 -7.61 -1.96 4.52
N ILE A 44 -6.34 -2.23 4.86
CA ILE A 44 -5.92 -3.55 5.33
C ILE A 44 -6.51 -3.85 6.72
N VAL A 45 -6.41 -2.91 7.66
CA VAL A 45 -6.97 -3.06 9.01
C VAL A 45 -8.48 -3.34 8.93
N LYS A 46 -9.20 -2.59 8.08
CA LYS A 46 -10.63 -2.81 7.86
C LYS A 46 -10.92 -4.18 7.26
N ALA A 47 -10.19 -4.59 6.22
CA ALA A 47 -10.37 -5.89 5.58
C ALA A 47 -10.14 -7.05 6.56
N VAL A 48 -9.11 -6.96 7.41
CA VAL A 48 -8.82 -7.94 8.45
C VAL A 48 -9.94 -7.99 9.49
N ALA A 49 -10.41 -6.84 9.97
CA ALA A 49 -11.49 -6.77 10.95
C ALA A 49 -12.81 -7.39 10.44
N GLU A 50 -13.12 -7.18 9.15
CA GLU A 50 -14.38 -7.61 8.55
C GLU A 50 -14.36 -9.05 8.00
N ASN A 51 -13.17 -9.61 7.69
CA ASN A 51 -13.04 -10.90 6.99
C ASN A 51 -12.08 -11.87 7.71
N SER A 52 -11.86 -11.70 9.02
CA SER A 52 -10.88 -12.43 9.83
C SER A 52 -11.00 -13.96 9.79
N LEU A 53 -12.18 -14.49 9.46
CA LEU A 53 -12.43 -15.93 9.36
C LEU A 53 -11.80 -16.58 8.12
N ASN A 54 -11.51 -15.80 7.07
CA ASN A 54 -10.97 -16.33 5.83
C ASN A 54 -9.86 -15.43 5.24
N PRO A 55 -8.59 -15.85 5.34
CA PRO A 55 -7.46 -15.10 4.77
C PRO A 55 -7.58 -14.81 3.27
N GLN A 56 -8.23 -15.68 2.51
CA GLN A 56 -8.42 -15.47 1.07
C GLN A 56 -9.40 -14.32 0.78
N ASP A 57 -10.42 -14.15 1.62
CA ASP A 57 -11.36 -13.04 1.50
C ASP A 57 -10.69 -11.71 1.85
N ILE A 58 -9.83 -11.68 2.88
CA ILE A 58 -9.02 -10.51 3.22
C ILE A 58 -8.17 -10.10 2.01
N GLU A 59 -7.40 -11.03 1.42
CA GLU A 59 -6.55 -10.73 0.27
C GLU A 59 -7.34 -10.22 -0.93
N LYS A 60 -8.51 -10.83 -1.21
CA LYS A 60 -9.38 -10.41 -2.30
C LYS A 60 -9.87 -8.98 -2.09
N VAL A 61 -10.40 -8.67 -0.91
CA VAL A 61 -10.88 -7.32 -0.55
C VAL A 61 -9.74 -6.31 -0.70
N VAL A 62 -8.60 -6.56 -0.05
CA VAL A 62 -7.43 -5.67 -0.12
C VAL A 62 -7.01 -5.44 -1.58
N LYS A 63 -6.84 -6.50 -2.39
CA LYS A 63 -6.45 -6.36 -3.78
C LYS A 63 -7.44 -5.52 -4.58
N THR A 64 -8.75 -5.78 -4.42
CA THR A 64 -9.81 -5.03 -5.12
C THR A 64 -9.89 -3.57 -4.72
N SER A 65 -9.59 -3.23 -3.46
CA SER A 65 -9.56 -1.84 -2.97
C SER A 65 -8.29 -1.10 -3.37
N LEU A 66 -7.13 -1.77 -3.32
CA LEU A 66 -5.84 -1.14 -3.60
C LEU A 66 -5.61 -0.83 -5.08
N LEU A 67 -6.07 -1.69 -5.99
CA LEU A 67 -5.89 -1.50 -7.43
C LEU A 67 -6.36 -0.11 -7.92
N PRO A 68 -7.63 0.31 -7.72
CA PRO A 68 -8.10 1.62 -8.20
C PRO A 68 -7.43 2.79 -7.46
N LEU A 69 -7.19 2.67 -6.15
CA LEU A 69 -6.53 3.69 -5.34
C LEU A 69 -5.11 3.97 -5.86
N LEU A 70 -4.29 2.92 -5.97
CA LEU A 70 -2.90 3.03 -6.38
C LEU A 70 -2.78 3.39 -7.86
N PHE A 71 -3.67 2.90 -8.71
CA PHE A 71 -3.69 3.30 -10.12
C PHE A 71 -3.96 4.79 -10.30
N THR A 72 -4.88 5.36 -9.52
CA THR A 72 -5.14 6.82 -9.54
C THR A 72 -3.90 7.59 -9.12
N ALA A 73 -3.29 7.24 -7.98
CA ALA A 73 -2.10 7.91 -7.47
C ALA A 73 -0.87 7.78 -8.39
N CYS A 74 -0.69 6.61 -9.02
CA CYS A 74 0.42 6.33 -9.94
C CYS A 74 0.23 7.00 -11.31
N ARG A 75 -1.00 7.12 -11.81
CA ARG A 75 -1.24 7.76 -13.11
C ARG A 75 -0.82 9.24 -13.11
N GLU A 76 -1.02 9.95 -12.00
CA GLU A 76 -0.68 11.37 -11.86
C GLU A 76 0.81 11.67 -12.03
N ILE A 77 1.67 10.66 -11.87
CA ILE A 77 3.13 10.75 -12.02
C ILE A 77 3.64 10.04 -13.28
N GLY A 78 2.75 9.59 -14.17
CA GLY A 78 3.10 8.86 -15.39
C GLY A 78 3.43 7.36 -15.20
N ALA A 79 3.24 6.80 -14.01
CA ALA A 79 3.45 5.38 -13.77
C ALA A 79 2.27 4.54 -14.31
N GLY A 80 2.59 3.39 -14.89
CA GLY A 80 1.64 2.50 -15.54
C GLY A 80 1.17 1.34 -14.67
N MET A 81 0.32 0.49 -15.25
CA MET A 81 -0.26 -0.68 -14.56
C MET A 81 0.81 -1.67 -14.05
N ASN A 82 1.96 -1.75 -14.71
CA ASN A 82 3.06 -2.61 -14.28
C ASN A 82 3.58 -2.23 -12.89
N GLN A 83 3.78 -0.93 -12.62
CA GLN A 83 4.20 -0.42 -11.31
C GLN A 83 3.11 -0.69 -10.26
N VAL A 84 1.85 -0.41 -10.61
CA VAL A 84 0.70 -0.61 -9.72
C VAL A 84 0.60 -2.06 -9.28
N ASN A 85 0.69 -3.01 -10.23
CA ASN A 85 0.63 -4.44 -9.93
C ASN A 85 1.76 -4.86 -8.99
N ARG A 86 3.01 -4.41 -9.20
CA ARG A 86 4.12 -4.74 -8.31
C ARG A 86 3.93 -4.19 -6.90
N ILE A 87 3.40 -2.97 -6.76
CA ILE A 87 3.10 -2.38 -5.45
C ILE A 87 2.02 -3.21 -4.75
N VAL A 88 0.90 -3.49 -5.43
CA VAL A 88 -0.21 -4.30 -4.89
C VAL A 88 0.29 -5.68 -4.47
N GLU A 89 1.04 -6.37 -5.32
CA GLU A 89 1.58 -7.70 -5.03
C GLU A 89 2.51 -7.69 -3.82
N THR A 90 3.39 -6.68 -3.72
CA THR A 90 4.31 -6.55 -2.58
C THR A 90 3.53 -6.32 -1.28
N ILE A 91 2.50 -5.47 -1.30
CA ILE A 91 1.64 -5.23 -0.14
C ILE A 91 0.89 -6.51 0.26
N ILE A 92 0.37 -7.28 -0.69
CA ILE A 92 -0.26 -8.57 -0.42
C ILE A 92 0.73 -9.56 0.21
N GLN A 93 1.99 -9.59 -0.22
CA GLN A 93 3.01 -10.43 0.44
C GLN A 93 3.28 -9.98 1.88
N ILE A 94 3.35 -8.67 2.14
CA ILE A 94 3.50 -8.14 3.50
C ILE A 94 2.31 -8.57 4.38
N LEU A 95 1.08 -8.45 3.87
CA LEU A 95 -0.13 -8.89 4.55
C LEU A 95 -0.06 -10.39 4.88
N ARG A 96 0.26 -11.26 3.91
CA ARG A 96 0.39 -12.71 4.13
C ARG A 96 1.34 -13.04 5.25
N VAL A 97 2.54 -12.46 5.22
CA VAL A 97 3.56 -12.68 6.27
C VAL A 97 3.07 -12.17 7.63
N GLY A 98 2.30 -11.07 7.66
CA GLY A 98 1.67 -10.57 8.88
C GLY A 98 0.63 -11.53 9.45
N LEU A 99 -0.26 -12.06 8.60
CA LEU A 99 -1.30 -13.01 9.01
C LEU A 99 -0.72 -14.34 9.51
N MET A 100 0.42 -14.80 8.96
CA MET A 100 1.10 -16.01 9.43
C MET A 100 1.76 -15.87 10.82
N LYS A 101 1.99 -14.63 11.27
CA LYS A 101 2.66 -14.32 12.55
C LYS A 101 1.69 -13.87 13.64
N SER A 102 0.42 -13.68 13.30
CA SER A 102 -0.66 -13.30 14.22
C SER A 102 -1.32 -14.53 14.83
#